data_AF-A0A409XU26-F1
#
_entry.id   AF-A0A409XU26-F1
#
_cell.length_a   1.000
_cell.length_b   1.000
_cell.length_c   1.000
_cell.angle_alpha   90.00
_cell.angle_beta   90.00
_cell.angle_gamma   90.00
#
_symmetry.space_group_name_H-M   'P 1'
#
loop_
_entity.id
_entity.type
_entity.pdbx_description
1 polymer ?
#
loop_
_entity_poly.entity_id
_entity_poly.type
_entity_poly.pdbx_seq_one_letter_code
_entity_poly.pdbx_strand_id
1 'polypeptide(L)'
;MQRNAALWITGAFRTSLTGGVEALAGLPPINLLLRRLSDQADYRFATLTPTNPVRAFLSRFNCGTIAPHPSLSIQTMSEPEIFCTSGTLFESDTNVLALTETLLPMNPLSRPGISRSDADKELKQRTKHLDKLRDKISENIGTYYAGTDASLPLSGRYQAIAASILFSGGVERWRARHVAGKVTAPDAELYAIRSAIVNATSRDDCTDIFIFTDSMASAR
;
A
#
# COMPACT_ATOMS: atom_id res chain seq x y z
N MET A 1 -4.40 -32.93 12.16
CA MET A 1 -3.64 -32.59 13.39
C MET A 1 -3.86 -31.15 13.85
N GLN A 2 -3.76 -30.12 13.00
CA GLN A 2 -3.87 -28.71 13.41
C GLN A 2 -5.24 -28.28 13.99
N ARG A 3 -6.34 -28.88 13.51
CA ARG A 3 -7.69 -28.63 14.05
C ARG A 3 -7.84 -29.08 15.52
N ASN A 4 -7.21 -30.19 15.89
CA ASN A 4 -7.25 -30.71 17.25
C ASN A 4 -6.37 -29.87 18.19
N ALA A 5 -5.25 -29.35 17.70
CA ALA A 5 -4.41 -28.40 18.45
C ALA A 5 -5.13 -27.06 18.68
N ALA A 6 -5.84 -26.53 17.67
CA ALA A 6 -6.62 -25.30 17.80
C ALA A 6 -7.80 -25.44 18.76
N LEU A 7 -8.51 -26.57 18.73
CA LEU A 7 -9.59 -26.89 19.69
C LEU A 7 -9.07 -27.09 21.11
N TRP A 8 -7.82 -27.55 21.28
CA TRP A 8 -7.17 -27.66 22.59
C TRP A 8 -6.83 -26.28 23.18
N ILE A 9 -6.31 -25.36 22.36
CA ILE A 9 -5.95 -24.00 22.78
C ILE A 9 -7.19 -23.17 23.15
N THR A 10 -8.31 -23.32 22.42
CA THR A 10 -9.54 -22.55 22.67
C THR A 10 -10.52 -23.22 23.65
N GLY A 11 -10.42 -24.54 23.85
CA GLY A 11 -11.36 -25.30 24.67
C GLY A 11 -10.91 -25.59 26.11
N ALA A 12 -9.61 -25.71 26.37
CA ALA A 12 -9.11 -26.21 27.67
C ALA A 12 -8.94 -25.11 28.74
N PHE A 13 -8.72 -23.87 28.33
CA PHE A 13 -8.61 -22.74 29.24
C PHE A 13 -9.68 -21.72 28.87
N ARG A 14 -10.75 -21.61 29.68
CA ARG A 14 -11.74 -20.54 29.58
C ARG A 14 -11.12 -19.17 29.95
N THR A 15 -10.03 -18.79 29.30
CA THR A 15 -9.22 -17.59 29.61
C THR A 15 -8.70 -16.91 28.34
N SER A 16 -9.28 -17.16 27.16
CA SER A 16 -8.96 -16.32 26.02
C SER A 16 -9.49 -14.92 26.29
N LEU A 17 -8.62 -14.04 26.82
CA LEU A 17 -8.82 -12.59 26.80
C LEU A 17 -9.29 -12.25 25.38
N THR A 18 -10.36 -11.47 25.28
CA THR A 18 -11.04 -11.10 24.04
C THR A 18 -10.07 -10.77 22.88
N GLY A 19 -8.91 -10.16 23.18
CA GLY A 19 -7.85 -9.87 22.22
C GLY A 19 -7.22 -11.09 21.52
N GLY A 20 -7.17 -12.28 22.14
CA GLY A 20 -6.70 -13.51 21.51
C GLY A 20 -7.67 -14.05 20.45
N VAL A 21 -8.97 -13.80 20.62
CA VAL A 21 -10.02 -14.19 19.67
C VAL A 21 -10.06 -13.22 18.48
N GLU A 22 -9.85 -11.92 18.74
CA GLU A 22 -9.74 -10.87 17.72
C GLU A 22 -8.52 -11.09 16.80
N ALA A 23 -7.36 -11.40 17.38
CA ALA A 23 -6.14 -11.72 16.63
C ALA A 23 -6.30 -12.94 15.70
N LEU A 24 -7.01 -13.98 16.16
CA LEU A 24 -7.34 -15.16 15.34
C LEU A 24 -8.36 -14.87 14.21
N ALA A 25 -9.22 -13.87 14.40
CA ALA A 25 -10.18 -13.42 13.39
C ALA A 25 -9.58 -12.43 12.37
N GLY A 26 -8.31 -12.03 12.53
CA GLY A 26 -7.68 -11.00 11.70
C GLY A 26 -8.23 -9.59 11.95
N LEU A 27 -9.00 -9.40 13.03
CA LEU A 27 -9.45 -8.10 13.47
C LEU A 27 -8.38 -7.55 14.43
N PRO A 28 -7.67 -6.47 14.08
CA PRO A 28 -6.77 -5.85 15.04
C PRO A 28 -7.59 -5.46 16.28
N PRO A 29 -7.13 -5.82 17.50
CA PRO A 29 -7.79 -5.44 18.73
C PRO A 29 -8.18 -3.97 18.75
N ILE A 30 -9.37 -3.65 19.27
CA ILE A 30 -9.95 -2.30 19.18
C ILE A 30 -9.01 -1.22 19.74
N ASN A 31 -8.22 -1.54 20.76
CA ASN A 31 -7.21 -0.65 21.32
C ASN A 31 -6.08 -0.33 20.34
N LEU A 32 -5.68 -1.28 19.48
CA LEU A 32 -4.69 -1.03 18.43
C LEU A 32 -5.28 -0.19 17.29
N LEU A 33 -6.56 -0.39 16.96
CA LEU A 33 -7.25 0.46 15.98
C LEU A 33 -7.36 1.91 16.46
N LEU A 34 -7.76 2.10 17.72
CA LEU A 34 -7.85 3.43 18.34
C LEU A 34 -6.48 4.10 18.41
N ARG A 35 -5.44 3.35 18.78
CA ARG A 35 -4.06 3.84 18.77
C ARG A 35 -3.62 4.26 17.37
N ARG A 36 -3.87 3.42 16.36
CA ARG A 36 -3.52 3.73 14.97
C ARG A 36 -4.27 4.94 14.42
N LEU A 37 -5.54 5.12 14.80
CA LEU A 37 -6.32 6.31 14.46
C LEU A 37 -5.74 7.56 15.12
N SER A 38 -5.30 7.45 16.39
CA SER A 38 -4.60 8.53 17.10
C SER A 38 -3.29 8.89 16.42
N ASP A 39 -2.43 7.91 16.16
CA ASP A 39 -1.15 8.10 15.48
C ASP A 39 -1.37 8.75 14.09
N GLN A 40 -2.41 8.31 13.37
CA GLN A 40 -2.76 8.90 12.07
C GLN A 40 -3.25 10.35 12.17
N ALA A 41 -3.93 10.73 13.25
CA ALA A 41 -4.26 12.13 13.52
C ALA A 41 -2.99 12.96 13.72
N ASP A 42 -2.03 12.45 14.50
CA ASP A 42 -0.75 13.10 14.75
C ASP A 42 0.07 13.26 13.45
N TYR A 43 0.11 12.24 12.57
CA TYR A 43 0.74 12.36 11.26
C TYR A 43 0.11 13.44 10.37
N ARG A 44 -1.22 13.63 10.42
CA ARG A 44 -1.88 14.70 9.66
C ARG A 44 -1.37 16.07 10.11
N PHE A 45 -1.17 16.28 11.41
CA PHE A 45 -0.57 17.50 11.94
C PHE A 45 0.89 17.66 11.52
N ALA A 46 1.70 16.60 11.58
CA ALA A 46 3.08 16.62 11.11
C ALA A 46 3.20 17.04 9.63
N THR A 47 2.25 16.60 8.80
CA THR A 47 2.22 16.91 7.34
C THR A 47 1.64 18.27 6.97
N LEU A 48 1.18 19.08 7.93
CA LEU A 48 0.70 20.43 7.62
C LEU A 48 1.83 21.29 7.03
N THR A 49 1.51 22.18 6.09
CA THR A 49 2.50 23.12 5.56
C THR A 49 3.05 24.02 6.68
N PRO A 50 4.32 24.49 6.61
CA PRO A 50 4.90 25.39 7.62
C PRO A 50 4.14 26.71 7.79
N THR A 51 3.36 27.09 6.79
CA THR A 51 2.50 28.28 6.73
C THR A 51 1.03 28.00 7.09
N ASN A 52 0.71 26.80 7.60
CA ASN A 52 -0.66 26.48 7.96
C ASN A 52 -1.11 27.25 9.23
N PRO A 53 -2.26 27.96 9.23
CA PRO A 53 -2.73 28.74 10.38
C PRO A 53 -2.86 27.95 11.68
N VAL A 54 -3.16 26.66 11.60
CA VAL A 54 -3.29 25.78 12.77
C VAL A 54 -1.95 25.67 13.54
N ARG A 55 -0.82 25.82 12.84
CA ARG A 55 0.52 25.82 13.47
C ARG A 55 0.75 27.04 14.36
N ALA A 56 -0.01 28.13 14.23
CA ALA A 56 0.08 29.29 15.12
C ALA A 56 -0.26 28.96 16.58
N PHE A 57 -1.06 27.91 16.81
CA PHE A 57 -1.47 27.51 18.15
C PHE A 57 -0.47 26.54 18.81
N LEU A 58 0.54 26.04 18.07
CA LEU A 58 1.44 24.98 18.50
C LEU A 58 2.65 25.49 19.30
N SER A 59 3.39 24.55 19.91
CA SER A 59 4.66 24.85 20.57
C SER A 59 5.72 25.34 19.58
N ARG A 60 6.81 25.91 20.11
CA ARG A 60 7.86 26.54 19.29
C ARG A 60 8.52 25.56 18.31
N PHE A 61 8.53 24.28 18.67
CA PHE A 61 9.12 23.24 17.83
C PHE A 61 8.24 22.91 16.63
N ASN A 62 6.92 23.09 16.74
CA ASN A 62 5.94 22.69 15.73
C ASN A 62 5.25 23.87 14.99
N CYS A 63 5.47 25.11 15.42
CA CYS A 63 4.85 26.30 14.81
C CYS A 63 5.37 26.62 13.40
N GLY A 64 6.44 25.94 12.95
CA GLY A 64 7.00 26.11 11.61
C GLY A 64 7.54 27.52 11.40
N THR A 65 7.09 28.20 10.34
CA THR A 65 7.52 29.57 9.99
C THR A 65 6.50 30.64 10.41
N ILE A 66 5.40 30.24 11.06
CA ILE A 66 4.34 31.15 11.49
C ILE A 66 4.62 31.70 12.88
N ALA A 67 4.28 32.97 13.09
CA ALA A 67 4.31 33.59 14.41
C ALA A 67 3.25 32.93 15.31
N PRO A 68 3.61 32.53 16.55
CA PRO A 68 2.66 31.97 17.49
C PRO A 68 1.51 32.93 17.79
N HIS A 69 0.31 32.40 17.99
CA HIS A 69 -0.85 33.21 18.37
C HIS A 69 -0.62 33.79 19.79
N PRO A 70 -0.78 35.11 19.98
CA PRO A 70 -0.35 35.78 21.21
C PRO A 70 -1.04 35.28 22.49
N SER A 71 -2.30 34.83 22.40
CA SER A 71 -3.09 34.42 23.57
C SER A 71 -3.60 32.97 23.55
N LEU A 72 -3.43 32.26 22.43
CA LEU A 72 -4.03 30.93 22.22
C LEU A 72 -2.98 29.89 21.81
N SER A 73 -1.71 30.27 21.80
CA SER A 73 -0.63 29.32 21.56
C SER A 73 -0.33 28.55 22.83
N ILE A 74 0.01 27.28 22.68
CA ILE A 74 0.59 26.44 23.73
C ILE A 74 1.79 27.13 24.40
N GLN A 75 2.52 27.98 23.67
CA GLN A 75 3.67 28.72 24.20
C GLN A 75 3.31 29.82 25.19
N THR A 76 2.11 30.40 25.07
CA THR A 76 1.70 31.55 25.88
C THR A 76 0.71 31.18 26.98
N MET A 77 0.19 29.95 26.95
CA MET A 77 -0.67 29.39 27.98
C MET A 77 0.13 28.91 29.20
N SER A 78 -0.46 29.05 30.38
CA SER A 78 0.05 28.47 31.61
C SER A 78 -0.27 26.96 31.71
N GLU A 79 0.49 26.20 32.52
CA GLU A 79 0.24 24.76 32.70
C GLU A 79 -1.22 24.39 33.06
N PRO A 80 -1.93 25.12 33.95
CA PRO A 80 -3.33 24.85 34.25
C PRO A 80 -4.26 25.08 33.04
N GLU A 81 -3.96 26.10 32.23
CA GLU A 81 -4.72 26.39 31.02
C GLU A 81 -4.53 25.28 29.99
N ILE A 82 -3.28 24.84 29.77
CA ILE A 82 -2.93 23.72 28.88
C ILE A 82 -3.68 22.45 29.29
N PHE A 83 -3.70 22.15 30.60
CA PHE A 83 -4.40 20.98 31.14
C PHE A 83 -5.92 21.07 30.91
N CYS A 84 -6.51 22.26 31.07
CA CYS A 84 -7.93 22.51 30.84
C CYS A 84 -8.32 22.54 29.35
N THR A 85 -7.42 22.92 28.45
CA THR A 85 -7.66 22.96 26.99
C THR A 85 -7.47 21.62 26.28
N SER A 86 -7.55 20.51 27.03
CA SER A 86 -7.50 19.13 26.54
C SER A 86 -8.15 18.97 25.16
N GLY A 87 -7.38 18.51 24.18
CA GLY A 87 -7.85 18.38 22.80
C GLY A 87 -6.79 17.78 21.88
N THR A 88 -7.24 17.27 20.73
CA THR A 88 -6.42 16.55 19.75
C THR A 88 -5.20 17.36 19.30
N LEU A 89 -5.32 18.69 19.21
CA LEU A 89 -4.22 19.56 18.80
C LEU A 89 -3.07 19.59 19.82
N PHE A 90 -3.37 19.54 21.12
CA PHE A 90 -2.36 19.53 22.18
C PHE A 90 -1.68 18.17 22.29
N GLU A 91 -2.46 17.09 22.20
CA GLU A 91 -1.94 15.73 22.20
C GLU A 91 -1.00 15.51 20.99
N SER A 92 -1.43 15.94 19.79
CA SER A 92 -0.60 15.87 18.60
C SER A 92 0.67 16.72 18.71
N ASP A 93 0.63 17.91 19.33
CA ASP A 93 1.83 18.73 19.52
C ASP A 93 2.93 17.99 20.31
N THR A 94 2.53 17.24 21.34
CA THR A 94 3.46 16.43 22.13
C THR A 94 3.93 15.16 21.41
N ASN A 95 3.03 14.51 20.67
CA ASN A 95 3.29 13.20 20.06
C ASN A 95 4.00 13.28 18.71
N VAL A 96 3.93 14.41 18.00
CA VAL A 96 4.55 14.58 16.66
C VAL A 96 6.05 14.27 16.67
N LEU A 97 6.76 14.58 17.75
CA LEU A 97 8.19 14.29 17.89
C LEU A 97 8.49 12.79 18.12
N ALA A 98 7.50 12.02 18.58
CA ALA A 98 7.61 10.58 18.82
C ALA A 98 7.21 9.73 17.60
N LEU A 99 6.77 10.36 16.50
CA LEU A 99 6.40 9.67 15.27
C LEU A 99 7.63 9.09 14.57
N THR A 100 7.65 7.77 14.38
CA THR A 100 8.79 7.03 13.80
C THR A 100 8.57 6.58 12.35
N GLU A 101 7.34 6.57 11.84
CA GLU A 101 7.06 6.11 10.49
C GLU A 101 7.42 7.19 9.46
N THR A 102 8.11 6.77 8.40
CA THR A 102 8.37 7.62 7.25
C THR A 102 7.24 7.45 6.23
N LEU A 103 6.48 8.51 5.98
CA LEU A 103 5.46 8.49 4.94
C LEU A 103 6.12 8.49 3.56
N LEU A 104 5.79 7.49 2.73
CA LEU A 104 6.22 7.47 1.34
C LEU A 104 5.63 8.68 0.58
N PRO A 105 6.37 9.26 -0.38
CA PRO A 105 5.84 10.33 -1.20
C PRO A 105 4.58 9.87 -1.94
N MET A 106 3.55 10.74 -1.97
CA MET A 106 2.30 10.44 -2.68
C MET A 106 2.58 10.09 -4.14
N ASN A 107 1.93 9.02 -4.60
CA ASN A 107 1.88 8.67 -6.03
C ASN A 107 1.47 9.93 -6.82
N PRO A 108 2.20 10.29 -7.90
CA PRO A 108 1.86 11.43 -8.75
C PRO A 108 0.37 11.52 -9.07
N LEU A 109 -0.29 10.43 -9.43
CA LEU A 109 -1.71 10.39 -9.79
C LEU A 109 -2.69 10.60 -8.62
N SER A 110 -2.20 10.48 -7.38
CA SER A 110 -2.98 10.66 -6.16
C SER A 110 -2.74 12.04 -5.51
N ARG A 111 -1.99 12.92 -6.17
CA ARG A 111 -1.70 14.26 -5.63
C ARG A 111 -2.97 15.13 -5.65
N PRO A 112 -3.22 15.89 -4.57
CA PRO A 112 -4.26 16.91 -4.56
C PRO A 112 -4.08 17.89 -5.72
N GLY A 113 -5.16 18.21 -6.43
CA GLY A 113 -5.14 19.14 -7.57
C GLY A 113 -5.05 18.49 -8.95
N ILE A 114 -4.86 17.16 -9.04
CA ILE A 114 -5.02 16.45 -10.31
C ILE A 114 -6.51 16.27 -10.60
N SER A 115 -6.98 16.91 -11.65
CA SER A 115 -8.34 16.69 -12.13
C SER A 115 -8.43 15.29 -12.76
N ARG A 116 -9.61 14.67 -12.69
CA ARG A 116 -9.86 13.39 -13.37
C ARG A 116 -9.49 13.45 -14.86
N SER A 117 -9.67 14.61 -15.50
CA SER A 117 -9.33 14.79 -16.92
C SER A 117 -7.82 14.80 -17.18
N ASP A 118 -7.02 15.28 -16.23
CA ASP A 118 -5.56 15.26 -16.34
C ASP A 118 -5.00 13.85 -16.10
N ALA A 119 -5.56 13.12 -15.14
CA ALA A 119 -5.27 11.68 -14.96
C ALA A 119 -5.65 10.87 -16.23
N ASP A 120 -6.78 11.18 -16.86
CA ASP A 120 -7.20 10.53 -18.11
C ASP A 120 -6.25 10.87 -19.28
N LYS A 121 -5.72 12.10 -19.36
CA LYS A 121 -4.73 12.48 -20.38
C LYS A 121 -3.42 11.70 -20.19
N GLU A 122 -2.92 11.62 -18.96
CA GLU A 122 -1.70 10.88 -18.66
C GLU A 122 -1.87 9.38 -18.94
N LEU A 123 -3.01 8.81 -18.55
CA LEU A 123 -3.35 7.42 -18.87
C LEU A 123 -3.36 7.19 -20.39
N LYS A 124 -4.04 8.04 -21.17
CA LYS A 124 -4.04 7.95 -22.64
C LYS A 124 -2.64 8.02 -23.25
N GLN A 125 -1.78 8.89 -22.71
CA GLN A 125 -0.39 9.00 -23.18
C GLN A 125 0.41 7.72 -22.89
N ARG A 126 0.27 7.16 -21.69
CA ARG A 126 0.93 5.90 -21.31
C ARG A 126 0.41 4.72 -22.13
N THR A 127 -0.91 4.61 -22.34
CA THR A 127 -1.50 3.60 -23.23
C THR A 127 -0.92 3.70 -24.63
N LYS A 128 -0.85 4.90 -25.22
CA LYS A 128 -0.25 5.13 -26.54
C LYS A 128 1.23 4.74 -26.60
N HIS A 129 1.97 4.96 -25.52
CA HIS A 129 3.38 4.55 -25.44
C HIS A 129 3.52 3.03 -25.39
N LEU A 130 2.71 2.35 -24.55
CA LEU A 130 2.71 0.90 -24.43
C LEU A 130 2.24 0.21 -25.72
N ASP A 131 1.22 0.75 -26.40
CA ASP A 131 0.77 0.24 -27.70
C ASP A 131 1.90 0.28 -28.73
N LYS A 132 2.60 1.42 -28.85
CA LYS A 132 3.76 1.55 -29.75
C LYS A 132 4.89 0.56 -29.42
N LEU A 133 5.11 0.30 -28.13
CA LEU A 133 6.14 -0.62 -27.68
C LEU A 133 5.73 -2.07 -27.99
N ARG A 134 4.47 -2.43 -27.75
CA ARG A 134 3.89 -3.72 -28.15
C ARG A 134 3.99 -3.94 -29.67
N ASP A 135 3.66 -2.93 -30.47
CA ASP A 135 3.69 -3.06 -31.93
C ASP A 135 5.11 -3.33 -32.43
N LYS A 136 6.11 -2.60 -31.92
CA LYS A 136 7.53 -2.85 -32.19
C LYS A 136 8.00 -4.25 -31.79
N ILE A 137 7.57 -4.73 -30.61
CA ILE A 137 7.89 -6.09 -30.14
C ILE A 137 7.27 -7.13 -31.07
N SER A 138 6.06 -6.88 -31.56
CA SER A 138 5.30 -7.82 -32.38
C SER A 138 5.85 -7.96 -33.80
N GLU A 139 6.66 -7.01 -34.28
CA GLU A 139 7.32 -7.07 -35.58
C GLU A 139 8.46 -8.11 -35.63
N ASN A 140 9.05 -8.44 -34.48
CA ASN A 140 10.18 -9.36 -34.41
C ASN A 140 9.71 -10.83 -34.27
N ILE A 141 10.14 -11.66 -35.22
CA ILE A 141 9.91 -13.11 -35.17
C ILE A 141 10.69 -13.69 -33.99
N GLY A 142 10.07 -14.65 -33.29
CA GLY A 142 10.67 -15.30 -32.11
C GLY A 142 10.61 -14.47 -30.82
N THR A 143 10.09 -13.24 -30.90
CA THR A 143 9.83 -12.44 -29.70
C THR A 143 8.47 -12.79 -29.09
N TYR A 144 8.46 -12.94 -27.78
CA TYR A 144 7.28 -13.16 -26.96
C TYR A 144 7.12 -12.03 -25.95
N TYR A 145 5.89 -11.67 -25.66
CA TYR A 145 5.60 -10.75 -24.57
C TYR A 145 4.46 -11.24 -23.70
N ALA A 146 4.55 -10.97 -22.41
CA ALA A 146 3.56 -11.43 -21.45
C ALA A 146 3.07 -10.32 -20.52
N GLY A 147 1.77 -10.33 -20.23
CA GLY A 147 1.19 -9.58 -19.12
C GLY A 147 1.09 -10.49 -17.91
N THR A 148 1.50 -9.99 -16.75
CA THR A 148 1.50 -10.74 -15.49
C THR A 148 0.90 -9.90 -14.38
N ASP A 149 0.09 -10.52 -13.54
CA ASP A 149 -0.59 -9.88 -12.41
C ASP A 149 -0.88 -10.95 -11.34
N ALA A 150 -0.97 -10.52 -10.08
CA ALA A 150 -1.40 -11.37 -8.98
C ALA A 150 -2.43 -10.69 -8.09
N SER A 151 -3.39 -11.49 -7.64
CA SER A 151 -4.44 -11.04 -6.72
C SER A 151 -4.32 -11.73 -5.37
N LEU A 152 -4.39 -10.93 -4.31
CA LEU A 152 -4.38 -11.42 -2.94
C LEU A 152 -5.73 -11.14 -2.25
N PRO A 153 -6.39 -12.17 -1.72
CA PRO A 153 -7.59 -11.98 -0.95
C PRO A 153 -7.27 -11.40 0.43
N LEU A 154 -8.10 -10.45 0.88
CA LEU A 154 -7.99 -9.85 2.22
C LEU A 154 -8.20 -10.87 3.36
N SER A 155 -8.94 -11.95 3.08
CA SER A 155 -9.20 -13.01 4.06
C SER A 155 -8.22 -14.17 3.88
N GLY A 156 -7.55 -14.57 4.95
CA GLY A 156 -6.68 -15.75 5.00
C GLY A 156 -7.39 -17.10 4.80
N ARG A 157 -8.71 -17.09 4.52
CA ARG A 157 -9.49 -18.26 4.08
C ARG A 157 -9.24 -18.61 2.62
N TYR A 158 -8.93 -17.61 1.80
CA TYR A 158 -8.70 -17.77 0.36
C TYR A 158 -7.21 -17.79 0.05
N GLN A 159 -6.86 -18.26 -1.14
CA GLN A 159 -5.48 -18.35 -1.61
C GLN A 159 -5.23 -17.27 -2.66
N ALA A 160 -3.99 -16.79 -2.76
CA ALA A 160 -3.57 -15.87 -3.80
C ALA A 160 -3.68 -16.55 -5.17
N ILE A 161 -3.92 -15.76 -6.20
CA ILE A 161 -3.98 -16.21 -7.60
C ILE A 161 -2.98 -15.42 -8.40
N ALA A 162 -2.10 -16.12 -9.10
CA ALA A 162 -1.18 -15.57 -10.09
C ALA A 162 -1.78 -15.77 -11.49
N ALA A 163 -1.72 -14.77 -12.34
CA ALA A 163 -2.22 -14.82 -13.71
C ALA A 163 -1.14 -14.37 -14.70
N SER A 164 -1.09 -15.05 -15.83
CA SER A 164 -0.18 -14.68 -16.92
C SER A 164 -0.83 -14.95 -18.26
N ILE A 165 -0.55 -14.07 -19.21
CA ILE A 165 -1.00 -14.16 -20.59
C ILE A 165 0.20 -13.91 -21.50
N LEU A 166 0.38 -14.75 -22.51
CA LEU A 166 1.52 -14.75 -23.40
C LEU A 166 1.06 -14.47 -24.83
N PHE A 167 1.78 -13.61 -25.52
CA PHE A 167 1.53 -13.21 -26.89
C PHE A 167 2.79 -13.34 -27.74
N SER A 168 2.60 -13.51 -29.05
CA SER A 168 3.65 -13.41 -30.06
C SER A 168 3.04 -13.09 -31.42
N GLY A 169 3.64 -12.12 -32.13
CA GLY A 169 3.13 -11.60 -33.40
C GLY A 169 1.74 -10.97 -33.27
N GLY A 170 1.45 -10.31 -32.14
CA GLY A 170 0.14 -9.72 -31.86
C GLY A 170 -0.99 -10.70 -31.51
N VAL A 171 -0.72 -12.01 -31.49
CA VAL A 171 -1.72 -13.05 -31.22
C VAL A 171 -1.49 -13.66 -29.83
N GLU A 172 -2.57 -13.88 -29.08
CA GLU A 172 -2.53 -14.62 -27.80
C GLU A 172 -2.11 -16.07 -28.07
N ARG A 173 -0.98 -16.48 -27.49
CA ARG A 173 -0.45 -17.85 -27.61
C ARG A 173 -0.85 -18.72 -26.43
N TRP A 174 -1.03 -18.10 -25.27
CA TRP A 174 -1.34 -18.84 -24.05
C TRP A 174 -1.87 -17.93 -22.94
N ARG A 175 -2.64 -18.52 -22.02
CA ARG A 175 -3.16 -17.86 -20.83
C ARG A 175 -3.31 -18.89 -19.71
N ALA A 176 -2.89 -18.53 -18.50
CA ALA A 176 -3.28 -19.29 -17.32
C ALA A 176 -3.46 -18.45 -16.08
N ARG A 177 -4.11 -19.11 -15.12
CA ARG A 177 -4.30 -18.69 -13.74
C ARG A 177 -3.87 -19.84 -12.85
N HIS A 178 -2.95 -19.55 -11.93
CA HIS A 178 -2.43 -20.51 -10.99
C HIS A 178 -2.82 -20.09 -9.58
N VAL A 179 -3.19 -21.07 -8.76
CA VAL A 179 -3.33 -20.86 -7.33
C VAL A 179 -1.92 -20.75 -6.75
N ALA A 180 -1.59 -19.59 -6.19
CA ALA A 180 -0.28 -19.27 -5.62
C ALA A 180 -0.16 -19.66 -4.13
N GLY A 181 -1.26 -20.07 -3.50
CA GLY A 181 -1.29 -20.48 -2.10
C GLY A 181 -1.42 -19.30 -1.14
N LYS A 182 -1.01 -19.50 0.12
CA LYS A 182 -0.99 -18.45 1.15
C LYS A 182 0.38 -17.78 1.16
N VAL A 183 0.60 -16.89 0.20
CA VAL A 183 1.89 -16.22 -0.03
C VAL A 183 1.73 -14.71 0.06
N THR A 184 2.86 -14.00 0.10
CA THR A 184 2.85 -12.53 0.07
C THR A 184 2.54 -12.01 -1.34
N ALA A 185 2.22 -10.71 -1.46
CA ALA A 185 1.95 -10.11 -2.77
C ALA A 185 3.15 -10.23 -3.73
N PRO A 186 4.40 -9.89 -3.32
CA PRO A 186 5.56 -10.10 -4.16
C PRO A 186 5.76 -11.55 -4.61
N ASP A 187 5.53 -12.53 -3.73
CA ASP A 187 5.67 -13.95 -4.08
C ASP A 187 4.67 -14.39 -5.15
N ALA A 188 3.42 -13.91 -5.06
CA ALA A 188 2.39 -14.23 -6.03
C ALA A 188 2.68 -13.58 -7.40
N GLU A 189 3.20 -12.36 -7.40
CA GLU A 189 3.66 -11.65 -8.61
C GLU A 189 4.84 -12.38 -9.28
N LEU A 190 5.85 -12.76 -8.49
CA LEU A 190 6.97 -13.56 -8.99
C LEU A 190 6.51 -14.90 -9.56
N TYR A 191 5.47 -15.50 -8.99
CA TYR A 191 4.90 -16.72 -9.54
C TYR A 191 4.19 -16.49 -10.89
N ALA A 192 3.51 -15.36 -11.07
CA ALA A 192 2.93 -14.95 -12.35
C ALA A 192 4.02 -14.75 -13.42
N ILE A 193 5.11 -14.06 -13.06
CA ILE A 193 6.29 -13.86 -13.94
C ILE A 193 6.93 -15.19 -14.32
N ARG A 194 7.18 -16.06 -13.34
CA ARG A 194 7.72 -17.40 -13.56
C ARG A 194 6.86 -18.18 -14.55
N SER A 195 5.54 -18.14 -14.37
CA SER A 195 4.58 -18.81 -15.25
C SER A 195 4.70 -18.33 -16.71
N ALA A 196 4.82 -17.01 -16.92
CA ALA A 196 5.04 -16.45 -18.25
C ALA A 196 6.37 -16.90 -18.88
N ILE A 197 7.48 -16.82 -18.12
CA ILE A 197 8.82 -17.18 -18.61
C ILE A 197 8.89 -18.66 -18.99
N VAL A 198 8.36 -19.55 -18.15
CA VAL A 198 8.37 -21.00 -18.42
C VAL A 198 7.60 -21.32 -19.71
N ASN A 199 6.46 -20.67 -19.95
CA ASN A 199 5.67 -20.92 -21.16
C ASN A 199 6.24 -20.27 -22.42
N ALA A 200 7.02 -19.20 -22.28
CA ALA A 200 7.74 -18.59 -23.40
C ALA A 200 8.96 -19.43 -23.78
N THR A 201 9.77 -19.83 -22.80
CA THR A 201 10.98 -20.65 -23.00
C THR A 201 10.69 -22.08 -23.44
N SER A 202 9.48 -22.59 -23.22
CA SER A 202 9.04 -23.87 -23.78
C SER A 202 8.72 -23.81 -25.28
N ARG A 203 8.86 -22.65 -25.94
CA ARG A 203 8.66 -22.49 -27.37
C ARG A 203 10.01 -22.56 -28.08
N ASP A 204 10.09 -23.43 -29.09
CA ASP A 204 11.32 -23.70 -29.82
C ASP A 204 11.85 -22.47 -30.60
N ASP A 205 10.96 -21.51 -30.90
CA ASP A 205 11.26 -20.29 -31.63
C ASP A 205 11.50 -19.07 -30.73
N CYS A 206 11.50 -19.22 -29.40
CA CYS A 206 11.66 -18.10 -28.48
C CYS A 206 13.11 -17.57 -28.45
N THR A 207 13.29 -16.32 -28.88
CA THR A 207 14.56 -15.59 -28.82
C THR A 207 14.55 -14.55 -27.72
N ASP A 208 13.46 -13.78 -27.60
CA ASP A 208 13.35 -12.64 -26.71
C ASP A 208 12.03 -12.67 -25.93
N ILE A 209 12.07 -12.26 -24.66
CA ILE A 209 10.90 -12.26 -23.78
C ILE A 209 10.77 -10.87 -23.13
N PHE A 210 9.61 -10.25 -23.31
CA PHE A 210 9.24 -9.00 -22.65
C PHE A 210 8.14 -9.25 -21.62
N ILE A 211 8.35 -8.83 -20.38
CA ILE A 211 7.36 -8.98 -19.29
C ILE A 211 6.79 -7.62 -18.94
N PHE A 212 5.47 -7.52 -18.95
CA PHE A 212 4.69 -6.38 -18.46
C PHE A 212 4.07 -6.74 -17.11
N THR A 213 4.52 -6.04 -16.07
CA THR A 213 3.99 -6.13 -14.71
C THR A 213 3.82 -4.72 -14.15
N ASP A 214 2.80 -4.52 -13.32
CA ASP A 214 2.62 -3.31 -12.52
C ASP A 214 3.31 -3.41 -11.14
N SER A 215 3.86 -4.58 -10.80
CA SER A 215 4.61 -4.82 -9.58
C SER A 215 6.03 -4.29 -9.67
N MET A 216 6.23 -3.04 -9.23
CA MET A 216 7.55 -2.41 -9.13
C MET A 216 8.54 -3.20 -8.24
N ALA A 217 8.03 -3.95 -7.26
CA ALA A 217 8.85 -4.78 -6.39
C ALA A 217 9.42 -6.01 -7.12
N SER A 218 8.67 -6.55 -8.09
CA SER A 218 9.04 -7.74 -8.85
C SER A 218 9.79 -7.41 -10.14
N ALA A 219 9.74 -6.15 -10.58
CA ALA A 219 10.43 -5.65 -11.77
C ALA A 219 11.89 -5.20 -11.53
N ARG A 220 12.39 -5.30 -10.29
CA ARG A 220 13.77 -4.96 -9.91
C ARG A 220 14.62 -6.22 -9.82
#